data_AF-A0A818XLE9-F1
#
_entry.id   AF-A0A818XLE9-F1
#
_cell.length_a   1.000
_cell.length_b   1.000
_cell.length_c   1.000
_cell.angle_alpha   90.00
_cell.angle_beta   90.00
_cell.angle_gamma   90.00
#
_symmetry.space_group_name_H-M   'P 1'
#
loop_
_entity.id
_entity.type
_entity.pdbx_description
1 polymer ?
#
loop_
_entity_poly.entity_id
_entity_poly.type
_entity_poly.pdbx_seq_one_letter_code
_entity_poly.pdbx_strand_id
1 'polypeptide(L)'
;MNFLLLVLYYIKLGNVYSLNKHSGRSFSGLDNISINDRKYNDPEFPPVPENITKYNGRTWSDDYELGAIVARWVHPEQIRWSKGAEKYPLTVFNQPHPMDIIQGRLGNCWFISALSLIAEIPQILEKVMITKQYNPAGLYKIRLCNRGIWQVITIDDMLPVTQANTLVFTRSHKKQLFASLIEKALAKMHESYNALECVEGLQTLTGEPCEVLLLRSTDPKKQPNLNHIWAKIIESRMKGYLMACLSSNKQLHEQTFHHMGLESDHAYSILDVRQNGSQKVVRLRSPSGKKEANGSLSEKDGVLWMPWEQMSSFFNDITICKIHTHQYKARKSGQFSDFSSTIRSVYSLDCPYGAELEIELFNAGDGKYHNRSKEPDIDLFLIVLSSNGSCQAYKHGLDYYITMSTTVSSGRYIILAGSMSVVNYSIRPRFNLAVHGTQSFTLNEQPSSCELVGNAFHAVALQANNRKDFGDGISILTFNDNGGFGFVCENKSDRTIRLTTDFQGSINVFSSRKTFHMVDIIPAKTKQLFAMFTRRVLSRDINIVYQVEYQPLNQLNGIDHIRARNNPPISPQALGLHISKPVHRNF
;
A
#
# COMPACT_ATOMS: atom_id res chain seq x y z
N MET A 1 45.32 -12.42 6.42
CA MET A 1 44.45 -13.23 7.28
C MET A 1 43.38 -12.30 7.87
N ASN A 2 42.09 -12.67 7.85
CA ASN A 2 40.92 -11.92 8.38
C ASN A 2 40.15 -10.93 7.48
N PHE A 3 39.68 -11.39 6.31
CA PHE A 3 38.39 -10.92 5.76
C PHE A 3 37.51 -12.12 5.40
N LEU A 4 38.11 -13.16 4.81
CA LEU A 4 37.46 -14.46 4.57
C LEU A 4 37.01 -15.15 5.88
N LEU A 5 37.81 -15.04 6.94
CA LEU A 5 37.46 -15.52 8.29
C LEU A 5 36.33 -14.69 8.91
N LEU A 6 36.20 -13.40 8.57
CA LEU A 6 35.11 -12.55 9.03
C LEU A 6 33.79 -12.94 8.34
N VAL A 7 33.83 -13.20 7.04
CA VAL A 7 32.67 -13.68 6.26
C VAL A 7 32.21 -15.06 6.75
N LEU A 8 33.14 -15.99 6.99
CA LEU A 8 32.84 -17.29 7.56
C LEU A 8 32.30 -17.20 9.00
N TYR A 9 32.77 -16.22 9.80
CA TYR A 9 32.28 -15.96 11.16
C TYR A 9 30.82 -15.45 11.16
N TYR A 10 30.44 -14.59 10.21
CA TYR A 10 29.05 -14.11 10.08
C TYR A 10 28.08 -15.19 9.57
N ILE A 11 28.55 -16.11 8.72
CA ILE A 11 27.72 -17.22 8.21
C ILE A 11 27.48 -18.28 9.31
N LYS A 12 28.45 -18.50 10.22
CA LYS A 12 28.35 -19.54 11.26
C LYS A 12 27.48 -19.15 12.47
N LEU A 13 27.12 -17.87 12.63
CA LEU A 13 26.37 -17.35 13.79
C LEU A 13 24.87 -17.15 13.55
N GLY A 14 24.31 -17.55 12.40
CA GLY A 14 22.85 -17.67 12.22
C GLY A 14 22.03 -16.39 12.46
N ASN A 15 22.64 -15.21 12.37
CA ASN A 15 21.96 -13.92 12.55
C ASN A 15 22.08 -13.08 11.27
N VAL A 16 21.22 -13.37 10.29
CA VAL A 16 20.93 -12.47 9.15
C VAL A 16 19.76 -11.56 9.54
N TYR A 17 19.98 -10.75 10.57
CA TYR A 17 19.20 -9.54 10.79
C TYR A 17 20.21 -8.40 10.91
N SER A 18 20.05 -7.36 10.08
CA SER A 18 20.87 -6.14 9.98
C SER A 18 22.09 -6.21 9.03
N LEU A 19 21.81 -6.09 7.74
CA LEU A 19 22.66 -5.35 6.79
C LEU A 19 21.80 -4.32 6.03
N ASN A 20 21.04 -3.50 6.78
CA ASN A 20 20.13 -2.48 6.24
C ASN A 20 20.53 -1.04 6.62
N LYS A 21 21.80 -0.80 6.95
CA LYS A 21 22.35 0.55 7.13
C LYS A 21 23.73 0.59 6.50
N HIS A 22 23.83 1.19 5.30
CA HIS A 22 24.88 2.13 4.87
C HIS A 22 24.85 2.30 3.35
N SER A 23 24.40 3.49 2.94
CA SER A 23 24.91 4.31 1.84
C SER A 23 25.56 3.62 0.62
N GLY A 24 24.88 3.68 -0.52
CA GLY A 24 25.41 4.30 -1.75
C GLY A 24 26.77 3.85 -2.33
N ARG A 25 27.28 2.65 -2.05
CA ARG A 25 28.46 2.10 -2.72
C ARG A 25 28.10 0.99 -3.70
N SER A 26 28.70 1.03 -4.88
CA SER A 26 28.53 0.07 -5.97
C SER A 26 28.91 -1.35 -5.53
N PHE A 27 27.94 -2.27 -5.58
CA PHE A 27 28.07 -3.67 -5.21
C PHE A 27 28.55 -4.56 -6.39
N SER A 28 29.50 -4.11 -7.20
CA SER A 28 29.94 -4.85 -8.40
C SER A 28 30.93 -6.00 -8.14
N GLY A 29 31.38 -6.21 -6.90
CA GLY A 29 32.50 -7.11 -6.59
C GLY A 29 32.15 -8.54 -6.13
N LEU A 30 30.89 -8.84 -5.83
CA LEU A 30 30.48 -10.14 -5.24
C LEU A 30 29.68 -11.04 -6.20
N ASP A 31 29.32 -10.55 -7.40
CA ASP A 31 28.35 -11.21 -8.29
C ASP A 31 28.95 -12.36 -9.12
N ASN A 32 30.27 -12.56 -9.08
CA ASN A 32 31.02 -13.53 -9.90
C ASN A 32 31.69 -14.67 -9.11
N ILE A 33 31.37 -14.86 -7.83
CA ILE A 33 31.97 -15.95 -7.05
C ILE A 33 31.20 -17.24 -7.33
N SER A 34 31.64 -18.02 -8.33
CA SER A 34 31.38 -19.46 -8.33
C SER A 34 32.16 -20.05 -7.16
N ILE A 35 31.47 -20.51 -6.12
CA ILE A 35 32.13 -21.25 -5.05
C ILE A 35 32.30 -22.68 -5.58
N ASN A 36 33.52 -23.02 -6.02
CA ASN A 36 33.93 -24.37 -6.46
C ASN A 36 33.16 -24.94 -7.68
N ASP A 37 33.03 -24.19 -8.78
CA ASP A 37 32.34 -24.61 -10.02
C ASP A 37 30.87 -25.05 -9.84
N ARG A 38 30.26 -24.71 -8.71
CA ARG A 38 28.84 -24.97 -8.44
C ARG A 38 28.04 -23.69 -8.64
N LYS A 39 26.90 -23.82 -9.32
CA LYS A 39 25.88 -22.77 -9.37
C LYS A 39 25.35 -22.48 -7.97
N TYR A 40 24.96 -21.23 -7.75
CA TYR A 40 24.30 -20.78 -6.54
C TYR A 40 22.99 -21.55 -6.34
N ASN A 41 22.77 -22.00 -5.12
CA ASN A 41 21.51 -22.58 -4.67
C ASN A 41 20.97 -21.67 -3.57
N ASP A 42 19.72 -21.24 -3.70
CA ASP A 42 19.06 -20.36 -2.74
C ASP A 42 18.65 -21.15 -1.49
N PRO A 43 19.29 -20.93 -0.32
CA PRO A 43 18.95 -21.66 0.89
C PRO A 43 17.57 -21.27 1.46
N GLU A 44 17.06 -20.09 1.11
CA GLU A 44 15.78 -19.57 1.62
C GLU A 44 14.60 -19.94 0.72
N PHE A 45 14.87 -20.29 -0.55
CA PHE A 45 13.86 -20.69 -1.52
C PHE A 45 14.33 -21.87 -2.38
N PRO A 46 14.64 -23.03 -1.75
CA PRO A 46 15.17 -24.19 -2.46
C PRO A 46 14.16 -24.79 -3.44
N PRO A 47 14.60 -25.60 -4.43
CA PRO A 47 13.74 -26.22 -5.44
C PRO A 47 12.94 -27.40 -4.86
N VAL A 48 12.01 -27.13 -3.95
CA VAL A 48 11.18 -28.13 -3.25
C VAL A 48 9.68 -27.89 -3.51
N PRO A 49 8.83 -28.93 -3.42
CA PRO A 49 7.38 -28.80 -3.66
C PRO A 49 6.69 -27.73 -2.81
N GLU A 50 7.14 -27.50 -1.58
CA GLU A 50 6.57 -26.51 -0.67
C GLU A 50 6.65 -25.09 -1.23
N ASN A 51 7.73 -24.75 -1.95
CA ASN A 51 7.88 -23.43 -2.56
C ASN A 51 6.98 -23.25 -3.80
N ILE A 52 6.30 -24.32 -4.24
CA ILE A 52 5.22 -24.26 -5.22
C ILE A 52 3.86 -24.16 -4.50
N THR A 53 3.56 -25.07 -3.57
CA THR A 53 2.19 -25.31 -3.08
C THR A 53 1.84 -24.67 -1.74
N LYS A 54 2.82 -24.20 -0.96
CA LYS A 54 2.57 -23.66 0.38
C LYS A 54 1.65 -22.45 0.30
N TYR A 55 0.56 -22.46 1.06
CA TYR A 55 -0.35 -21.32 1.14
C TYR A 55 -0.85 -21.15 2.58
N ASN A 56 -0.82 -19.93 3.10
CA ASN A 56 -1.20 -19.62 4.49
C ASN A 56 -0.46 -20.46 5.55
N GLY A 57 0.76 -20.95 5.27
CA GLY A 57 1.53 -21.78 6.19
C GLY A 57 1.10 -23.24 6.24
N ARG A 58 0.24 -23.68 5.31
CA ARG A 58 -0.10 -25.08 5.08
C ARG A 58 0.49 -25.50 3.74
N THR A 59 1.14 -26.66 3.73
CA THR A 59 1.50 -27.35 2.50
C THR A 59 0.29 -28.17 2.11
N TRP A 60 -0.32 -27.88 0.96
CA TRP A 60 -1.36 -28.74 0.41
C TRP A 60 -0.64 -29.92 -0.27
N SER A 61 -1.09 -31.14 0.05
CA SER A 61 -0.53 -32.39 -0.49
C SER A 61 -0.68 -32.44 -2.02
N ASP A 62 -0.03 -33.43 -2.64
CA ASP A 62 0.11 -33.68 -4.09
C ASP A 62 -1.20 -33.69 -4.92
N ASP A 63 -2.37 -33.54 -4.28
CA ASP A 63 -3.69 -33.42 -4.90
C ASP A 63 -4.04 -32.01 -5.40
N TYR A 64 -3.14 -31.03 -5.25
CA TYR A 64 -3.30 -29.70 -5.86
C TYR A 64 -2.71 -29.68 -7.28
N GLU A 65 -3.54 -29.36 -8.29
CA GLU A 65 -3.19 -29.44 -9.73
C GLU A 65 -1.82 -28.82 -10.07
N LEU A 66 -1.44 -27.71 -9.42
CA LEU A 66 -0.16 -27.02 -9.64
C LEU A 66 1.07 -27.86 -9.23
N GLY A 67 1.00 -28.59 -8.11
CA GLY A 67 2.09 -29.43 -7.63
C GLY A 67 2.34 -30.63 -8.56
N ALA A 68 1.25 -31.27 -8.99
CA ALA A 68 1.28 -32.41 -9.92
C ALA A 68 1.86 -32.07 -11.32
N ILE A 69 1.74 -30.82 -11.77
CA ILE A 69 2.27 -30.38 -13.07
C ILE A 69 3.80 -30.18 -13.04
N VAL A 70 4.37 -29.81 -11.89
CA VAL A 70 5.80 -29.58 -11.76
C VAL A 70 6.52 -30.91 -11.62
N ALA A 71 7.23 -31.32 -12.68
CA ALA A 71 7.97 -32.57 -12.68
C ALA A 71 9.34 -32.45 -11.98
N ARG A 72 10.01 -31.30 -12.14
CA ARG A 72 11.31 -31.01 -11.53
C ARG A 72 11.63 -29.51 -11.66
N TRP A 73 12.72 -29.10 -11.02
CA TRP A 73 13.34 -27.79 -11.22
C TRP A 73 14.60 -27.94 -12.05
N VAL A 74 14.84 -27.02 -12.98
CA VAL A 74 16.01 -27.07 -13.87
C VAL A 74 16.65 -25.71 -14.06
N HIS A 75 17.95 -25.69 -14.35
CA HIS A 75 18.63 -24.48 -14.79
C HIS A 75 18.23 -24.09 -16.24
N PRO A 76 18.43 -22.83 -16.64
CA PRO A 76 17.99 -22.33 -17.95
C PRO A 76 18.50 -23.10 -19.18
N GLU A 77 19.69 -23.70 -19.10
CA GLU A 77 20.31 -24.46 -20.19
C GLU A 77 19.60 -25.79 -20.47
N GLN A 78 18.83 -26.29 -19.50
CA GLN A 78 18.09 -27.55 -19.60
C GLN A 78 16.64 -27.35 -20.04
N ILE A 79 16.18 -26.10 -20.16
CA ILE A 79 14.83 -25.75 -20.57
C ILE A 79 14.64 -26.05 -22.05
N ARG A 80 13.53 -26.72 -22.37
CA ARG A 80 13.06 -26.88 -23.75
C ARG A 80 12.33 -25.63 -24.20
N TRP A 81 13.03 -24.80 -24.96
CA TRP A 81 12.49 -23.56 -25.53
C TRP A 81 11.55 -23.81 -26.71
N SER A 82 10.72 -22.81 -27.04
CA SER A 82 9.80 -22.87 -28.17
C SER A 82 10.52 -22.99 -29.52
N LYS A 83 9.85 -23.59 -30.51
CA LYS A 83 10.39 -23.75 -31.87
C LYS A 83 10.81 -22.40 -32.43
N GLY A 84 12.02 -22.33 -33.01
CA GLY A 84 12.59 -21.10 -33.55
C GLY A 84 13.28 -20.20 -32.52
N ALA A 85 13.29 -20.57 -31.23
CA ALA A 85 14.06 -19.87 -30.21
C ALA A 85 15.58 -20.11 -30.32
N GLU A 86 16.02 -21.12 -31.09
CA GLU A 86 17.43 -21.51 -31.23
C GLU A 86 18.33 -20.40 -31.78
N LYS A 87 17.77 -19.50 -32.59
CA LYS A 87 18.48 -18.33 -33.14
C LYS A 87 18.77 -17.24 -32.11
N TYR A 88 18.19 -17.30 -30.91
CA TYR A 88 18.40 -16.32 -29.85
C TYR A 88 19.35 -16.87 -28.79
N PRO A 89 20.29 -16.04 -28.29
CA PRO A 89 21.10 -16.40 -27.14
C PRO A 89 20.26 -16.40 -25.85
N LEU A 90 20.67 -17.21 -24.88
CA LEU A 90 20.10 -17.15 -23.54
C LEU A 90 20.49 -15.82 -22.88
N THR A 91 19.50 -15.05 -22.42
CA THR A 91 19.71 -13.73 -21.83
C THR A 91 18.77 -13.51 -20.66
N VAL A 92 19.07 -12.53 -19.80
CA VAL A 92 18.09 -12.06 -18.82
C VAL A 92 16.99 -11.30 -19.55
N PHE A 93 17.36 -10.26 -20.28
CA PHE A 93 16.49 -9.58 -21.25
C PHE A 93 17.35 -8.96 -22.35
N ASN A 94 16.80 -8.88 -23.56
CA ASN A 94 17.37 -8.17 -24.70
C ASN A 94 16.23 -7.63 -25.55
N GLN A 95 16.05 -6.30 -25.55
CA GLN A 95 14.89 -5.63 -26.13
C GLN A 95 13.57 -6.31 -25.70
N PRO A 96 13.31 -6.36 -24.38
CA PRO A 96 12.11 -6.99 -23.85
C PRO A 96 10.88 -6.29 -24.43
N HIS A 97 9.93 -7.10 -24.89
CA HIS A 97 8.67 -6.62 -25.44
C HIS A 97 7.51 -7.21 -24.61
N PRO A 98 6.38 -6.50 -24.44
CA PRO A 98 5.22 -7.03 -23.72
C PRO A 98 4.77 -8.39 -24.25
N MET A 99 4.75 -8.56 -25.57
CA MET A 99 4.41 -9.83 -26.23
C MET A 99 5.43 -10.94 -26.03
N ASP A 100 6.62 -10.64 -25.51
CA ASP A 100 7.54 -11.70 -25.14
C ASP A 100 7.04 -12.44 -23.90
N ILE A 101 6.24 -11.80 -23.03
CA ILE A 101 5.78 -12.38 -21.77
C ILE A 101 4.57 -13.27 -22.01
N ILE A 102 4.65 -14.53 -21.55
CA ILE A 102 3.56 -15.49 -21.64
C ILE A 102 3.22 -15.97 -20.23
N GLN A 103 1.96 -15.78 -19.84
CA GLN A 103 1.44 -16.29 -18.58
C GLN A 103 1.56 -17.81 -18.50
N GLY A 104 2.00 -18.30 -17.35
CA GLY A 104 2.05 -19.73 -17.04
C GLY A 104 0.71 -20.29 -16.55
N ARG A 105 0.76 -21.33 -15.72
CA ARG A 105 -0.42 -21.99 -15.15
C ARG A 105 -1.02 -21.31 -13.91
N LEU A 106 -0.40 -20.24 -13.43
CA LEU A 106 -0.83 -19.55 -12.21
C LEU A 106 -1.86 -18.46 -12.51
N GLY A 107 -2.81 -18.26 -11.60
CA GLY A 107 -3.83 -17.19 -11.66
C GLY A 107 -3.30 -15.78 -11.36
N ASN A 108 -2.08 -15.45 -11.77
CA ASN A 108 -1.41 -14.17 -11.48
C ASN A 108 -1.48 -13.18 -12.65
N CYS A 109 -2.56 -13.19 -13.44
CA CYS A 109 -2.74 -12.32 -14.61
C CYS A 109 -2.57 -10.83 -14.26
N TRP A 110 -2.97 -10.41 -13.05
CA TRP A 110 -2.73 -9.07 -12.52
C TRP A 110 -1.24 -8.69 -12.51
N PHE A 111 -0.37 -9.64 -12.16
CA PHE A 111 1.09 -9.45 -12.14
C PHE A 111 1.63 -9.39 -13.55
N ILE A 112 1.17 -10.28 -14.43
CA ILE A 112 1.64 -10.36 -15.80
C ILE A 112 1.21 -9.14 -16.60
N SER A 113 0.00 -8.62 -16.39
CA SER A 113 -0.44 -7.34 -16.96
C SER A 113 0.46 -6.19 -16.50
N ALA A 114 0.79 -6.12 -15.21
CA ALA A 114 1.72 -5.12 -14.68
C ALA A 114 3.13 -5.28 -15.27
N LEU A 115 3.63 -6.51 -15.40
CA LEU A 115 4.93 -6.83 -15.98
C LEU A 115 4.99 -6.42 -17.46
N SER A 116 3.92 -6.68 -18.21
CA SER A 116 3.76 -6.26 -19.61
C SER A 116 3.75 -4.75 -19.76
N LEU A 117 3.10 -4.01 -18.85
CA LEU A 117 3.15 -2.54 -18.84
C LEU A 117 4.58 -2.02 -18.60
N ILE A 118 5.30 -2.55 -17.62
CA ILE A 118 6.67 -2.08 -17.37
C ILE A 118 7.66 -2.51 -18.46
N ALA A 119 7.37 -3.57 -19.21
CA ALA A 119 8.19 -3.98 -20.36
C ALA A 119 8.16 -2.94 -21.50
N GLU A 120 7.12 -2.09 -21.57
CA GLU A 120 7.07 -0.94 -22.48
C GLU A 120 7.95 0.24 -22.03
N ILE A 121 8.39 0.23 -20.76
CA ILE A 121 9.22 1.28 -20.17
C ILE A 121 10.53 0.66 -19.69
N PRO A 122 11.54 0.49 -20.58
CA PRO A 122 12.80 -0.17 -20.27
C PRO A 122 13.47 0.34 -19.00
N GLN A 123 13.35 1.63 -18.69
CA GLN A 123 13.93 2.24 -17.51
C GLN A 123 13.37 1.69 -16.18
N ILE A 124 12.11 1.23 -16.16
CA ILE A 124 11.53 0.58 -14.97
C ILE A 124 12.06 -0.84 -14.85
N LEU A 125 12.00 -1.61 -15.94
CA LEU A 125 12.46 -2.98 -15.95
C LEU A 125 13.95 -3.09 -15.56
N GLU A 126 14.78 -2.15 -16.01
CA GLU A 126 16.18 -2.04 -15.61
C GLU A 126 16.40 -1.67 -14.13
N LYS A 127 15.44 -0.99 -13.49
CA LYS A 127 15.48 -0.72 -12.04
C LYS A 127 15.07 -1.95 -11.23
N VAL A 128 14.14 -2.75 -11.76
CA VAL A 128 13.70 -4.02 -11.17
C VAL A 128 14.79 -5.08 -11.31
N MET A 129 15.42 -5.21 -12.48
CA MET A 129 16.48 -6.19 -12.71
C MET A 129 17.86 -5.62 -12.37
N ILE A 130 18.41 -6.02 -11.22
CA ILE A 130 19.79 -5.63 -10.83
C ILE A 130 20.80 -6.47 -11.62
N THR A 131 20.61 -7.79 -11.69
CA THR A 131 21.40 -8.67 -12.54
C THR A 131 20.87 -8.58 -13.98
N LYS A 132 21.50 -7.72 -14.79
CA LYS A 132 21.06 -7.41 -16.16
C LYS A 132 21.55 -8.39 -17.22
N GLN A 133 22.62 -9.13 -16.94
CA GLN A 133 23.23 -10.09 -17.85
C GLN A 133 23.05 -11.52 -17.34
N TYR A 134 23.08 -12.47 -18.26
CA TYR A 134 23.03 -13.88 -17.90
C TYR A 134 24.21 -14.22 -16.98
N ASN A 135 23.93 -14.82 -15.83
CA ASN A 135 24.94 -15.18 -14.85
C ASN A 135 25.12 -16.71 -14.82
N PRO A 136 26.23 -17.25 -15.36
CA PRO A 136 26.51 -18.69 -15.31
C PRO A 136 26.64 -19.25 -13.90
N ALA A 137 26.96 -18.40 -12.90
CA ALA A 137 26.97 -18.80 -11.50
C ALA A 137 25.55 -19.02 -10.93
N GLY A 138 24.50 -18.75 -11.71
CA GLY A 138 23.10 -18.98 -11.32
C GLY A 138 22.54 -17.98 -10.31
N LEU A 139 23.27 -16.92 -9.94
CA LEU A 139 22.85 -15.94 -8.93
C LEU A 139 22.25 -14.69 -9.57
N TYR A 140 21.04 -14.33 -9.15
CA TYR A 140 20.31 -13.17 -9.66
C TYR A 140 19.77 -12.30 -8.52
N LYS A 141 19.83 -10.99 -8.72
CA LYS A 141 19.28 -9.98 -7.82
C LYS A 141 18.17 -9.21 -8.53
N ILE A 142 17.00 -9.20 -7.90
CA ILE A 142 15.80 -8.51 -8.37
C ILE A 142 15.35 -7.53 -7.29
N ARG A 143 14.94 -6.34 -7.67
CA ARG A 143 14.44 -5.30 -6.78
C ARG A 143 12.93 -5.20 -6.90
N LEU A 144 12.23 -5.44 -5.79
CA LEU A 144 10.77 -5.34 -5.68
C LEU A 144 10.41 -4.37 -4.56
N CYS A 145 9.31 -3.64 -4.72
CA CYS A 145 8.77 -2.76 -3.69
C CYS A 145 7.73 -3.53 -2.88
N ASN A 146 7.92 -3.64 -1.57
CA ASN A 146 6.94 -4.26 -0.68
C ASN A 146 6.53 -3.24 0.38
N ARG A 147 5.23 -2.93 0.47
CA ARG A 147 4.65 -1.98 1.42
C ARG A 147 5.41 -0.64 1.46
N GLY A 148 5.64 -0.06 0.28
CA GLY A 148 6.35 1.19 0.10
C GLY A 148 7.87 1.14 0.25
N ILE A 149 8.50 0.00 0.54
CA ILE A 149 9.96 -0.14 0.69
C ILE A 149 10.56 -1.04 -0.38
N TRP A 150 11.63 -0.57 -1.02
CA TRP A 150 12.40 -1.38 -1.96
C TRP A 150 13.25 -2.43 -1.25
N GLN A 151 13.11 -3.67 -1.68
CA GLN A 151 13.87 -4.82 -1.19
C GLN A 151 14.63 -5.46 -2.36
N VAL A 152 15.86 -5.91 -2.09
CA VAL A 152 16.65 -6.68 -3.06
C VAL A 152 16.51 -8.16 -2.72
N ILE A 153 15.86 -8.91 -3.60
CA ILE A 153 15.65 -10.33 -3.49
C ILE A 153 16.73 -11.04 -4.29
N THR A 154 17.50 -11.89 -3.61
CA THR A 154 18.50 -12.76 -4.24
C THR A 154 17.89 -14.13 -4.47
N ILE A 155 17.98 -14.66 -5.68
CA ILE A 155 17.47 -15.99 -6.07
C ILE A 155 18.51 -16.75 -6.89
N ASP A 156 18.36 -18.07 -6.95
CA ASP A 156 18.98 -18.90 -7.98
C ASP A 156 18.13 -18.97 -9.28
N ASP A 157 18.66 -19.55 -10.35
CA ASP A 157 17.98 -19.75 -11.63
C ASP A 157 17.37 -21.14 -11.85
N MET A 158 17.20 -21.94 -10.79
CA MET A 158 16.39 -23.16 -10.89
C MET A 158 14.93 -22.79 -11.12
N LEU A 159 14.31 -23.27 -12.19
CA LEU A 159 12.92 -22.94 -12.56
C LEU A 159 12.05 -24.20 -12.67
N PRO A 160 10.78 -24.17 -12.21
CA PRO A 160 9.85 -25.30 -12.31
C PRO A 160 9.48 -25.63 -13.76
N VAL A 161 9.62 -26.90 -14.14
CA VAL A 161 9.27 -27.39 -15.48
C VAL A 161 8.34 -28.60 -15.45
N THR A 162 7.60 -28.76 -16.54
CA THR A 162 6.80 -29.96 -16.83
C THR A 162 7.71 -31.15 -17.14
N GLN A 163 7.13 -32.35 -17.30
CA GLN A 163 7.86 -33.54 -17.76
C GLN A 163 8.56 -33.34 -19.12
N ALA A 164 8.05 -32.43 -19.97
CA ALA A 164 8.61 -32.09 -21.26
C ALA A 164 9.72 -31.01 -21.20
N ASN A 165 10.18 -30.66 -19.99
CA ASN A 165 11.15 -29.59 -19.70
C ASN A 165 10.71 -28.20 -20.18
N THR A 166 9.40 -27.93 -20.27
CA THR A 166 8.88 -26.58 -20.52
C THR A 166 8.54 -25.90 -19.21
N LEU A 167 8.80 -24.60 -19.10
CA LEU A 167 8.42 -23.81 -17.90
C LEU A 167 6.93 -23.96 -17.57
N VAL A 168 6.63 -24.19 -16.29
CA VAL A 168 5.25 -24.30 -15.77
C VAL A 168 4.63 -22.92 -15.56
N PHE A 169 5.42 -22.01 -15.00
CA PHE A 169 5.00 -20.65 -14.71
C PHE A 169 5.36 -19.70 -15.85
N THR A 170 5.46 -18.40 -15.57
CA THR A 170 5.68 -17.37 -16.57
C THR A 170 6.95 -17.65 -17.35
N ARG A 171 6.88 -17.44 -18.66
CA ARG A 171 7.99 -17.65 -19.59
C ARG A 171 8.08 -16.48 -20.56
N SER A 172 9.26 -16.30 -21.15
CA SER A 172 9.46 -15.30 -22.20
C SER A 172 9.78 -15.93 -23.55
N HIS A 173 9.38 -15.28 -24.65
CA HIS A 173 9.94 -15.53 -25.97
C HIS A 173 11.44 -15.15 -26.02
N LYS A 174 12.13 -15.61 -27.08
CA LYS A 174 13.54 -15.30 -27.39
C LYS A 174 14.57 -15.73 -26.33
N LYS A 175 14.30 -16.80 -25.56
CA LYS A 175 15.16 -17.29 -24.46
C LYS A 175 15.54 -16.20 -23.45
N GLN A 176 14.58 -15.34 -23.09
CA GLN A 176 14.73 -14.32 -22.06
C GLN A 176 14.21 -14.81 -20.70
N LEU A 177 14.95 -14.53 -19.63
CA LEU A 177 14.65 -15.02 -18.27
C LEU A 177 13.95 -14.02 -17.36
N PHE A 178 13.93 -12.72 -17.69
CA PHE A 178 13.46 -11.66 -16.78
C PHE A 178 12.09 -11.95 -16.18
N ALA A 179 11.11 -12.35 -17.00
CA ALA A 179 9.76 -12.57 -16.51
C ALA A 179 9.69 -13.71 -15.48
N SER A 180 10.34 -14.84 -15.78
CA SER A 180 10.42 -15.99 -14.87
C SER A 180 11.21 -15.67 -13.60
N LEU A 181 12.30 -14.89 -13.70
CA LEU A 181 13.12 -14.50 -12.55
C LEU A 181 12.41 -13.49 -11.64
N ILE A 182 11.69 -12.51 -12.20
CA ILE A 182 10.91 -11.55 -11.41
C ILE A 182 9.74 -12.26 -10.72
N GLU A 183 9.03 -13.15 -11.44
CA GLU A 183 7.96 -13.96 -10.84
C GLU A 183 8.49 -14.86 -9.71
N LYS A 184 9.66 -15.48 -9.89
CA LYS A 184 10.31 -16.28 -8.82
C LYS A 184 10.72 -15.43 -7.63
N ALA A 185 11.29 -14.24 -7.85
CA ALA A 185 11.63 -13.31 -6.78
C ALA A 185 10.38 -12.88 -6.00
N LEU A 186 9.27 -12.67 -6.71
CA LEU A 186 7.98 -12.37 -6.10
C LEU A 186 7.48 -13.58 -5.29
N ALA A 187 7.50 -14.79 -5.86
CA ALA A 187 7.14 -16.02 -5.16
C ALA A 187 7.95 -16.20 -3.87
N LYS A 188 9.28 -15.98 -3.92
CA LYS A 188 10.15 -15.99 -2.74
C LYS A 188 9.72 -14.96 -1.69
N MET A 189 9.47 -13.71 -2.11
CA MET A 189 9.01 -12.64 -1.21
C MET A 189 7.67 -12.98 -0.54
N HIS A 190 6.84 -13.78 -1.20
CA HIS A 190 5.53 -14.23 -0.73
C HIS A 190 5.53 -15.68 -0.18
N GLU A 191 6.70 -16.29 0.01
CA GLU A 191 6.93 -17.66 0.50
C GLU A 191 6.62 -18.83 -0.45
N SER A 192 5.89 -18.64 -1.55
CA SER A 192 5.66 -19.68 -2.57
C SER A 192 5.07 -19.10 -3.87
N TYR A 193 5.03 -19.90 -4.93
CA TYR A 193 4.27 -19.55 -6.14
C TYR A 193 2.75 -19.47 -5.88
N ASN A 194 2.18 -20.41 -5.11
CA ASN A 194 0.74 -20.38 -4.81
C ASN A 194 0.31 -19.16 -3.96
N ALA A 195 1.25 -18.49 -3.28
CA ALA A 195 0.96 -17.29 -2.51
C ALA A 195 0.73 -16.03 -3.38
N LEU A 196 0.93 -16.11 -4.71
CA LEU A 196 0.75 -14.99 -5.64
C LEU A 196 -0.71 -14.77 -6.09
N GLU A 197 -1.69 -15.03 -5.23
CA GLU A 197 -3.11 -14.84 -5.59
C GLU A 197 -3.57 -13.38 -5.45
N CYS A 198 -2.94 -12.57 -4.59
CA CYS A 198 -3.38 -11.20 -4.28
C CYS A 198 -2.20 -10.26 -3.98
N VAL A 199 -1.48 -9.77 -4.98
CA VAL A 199 -0.46 -8.71 -4.78
C VAL A 199 -0.74 -7.53 -5.72
N GLU A 200 -0.39 -6.33 -5.30
CA GLU A 200 -0.49 -5.14 -6.13
C GLU A 200 0.70 -5.09 -7.11
N GLY A 201 0.54 -5.72 -8.28
CA GLY A 201 1.64 -5.90 -9.24
C GLY A 201 2.31 -4.59 -9.69
N LEU A 202 1.52 -3.56 -9.98
CA LEU A 202 2.05 -2.25 -10.39
C LEU A 202 2.86 -1.59 -9.26
N GLN A 203 2.28 -1.44 -8.07
CA GLN A 203 2.98 -0.85 -6.92
C GLN A 203 4.24 -1.65 -6.56
N THR A 204 4.21 -2.98 -6.70
CA THR A 204 5.35 -3.85 -6.42
C THR A 204 6.51 -3.64 -7.40
N LEU A 205 6.20 -3.48 -8.68
CA LEU A 205 7.21 -3.34 -9.73
C LEU A 205 7.71 -1.89 -9.89
N THR A 206 6.86 -0.90 -9.64
CA THR A 206 7.19 0.52 -9.86
C THR A 206 7.53 1.24 -8.56
N GLY A 207 7.04 0.76 -7.43
CA GLY A 207 7.06 1.46 -6.15
C GLY A 207 6.28 2.77 -6.16
N GLU A 208 5.39 2.99 -7.13
CA GLU A 208 4.61 4.22 -7.26
C GLU A 208 3.22 4.09 -6.65
N PRO A 209 2.62 5.19 -6.18
CA PRO A 209 1.27 5.18 -5.67
C PRO A 209 0.27 4.63 -6.70
N CYS A 210 -0.57 3.71 -6.25
CA CYS A 210 -1.63 3.11 -7.04
C CYS A 210 -2.99 3.52 -6.48
N GLU A 211 -3.94 3.80 -7.37
CA GLU A 211 -5.32 4.09 -7.03
C GLU A 211 -6.26 3.17 -7.81
N VAL A 212 -7.22 2.56 -7.12
CA VAL A 212 -8.23 1.69 -7.72
C VAL A 212 -9.55 2.43 -7.83
N LEU A 213 -10.05 2.60 -9.06
CA LEU A 213 -11.35 3.16 -9.36
C LEU A 213 -12.33 2.01 -9.63
N LEU A 214 -13.24 1.77 -8.69
CA LEU A 214 -14.31 0.79 -8.88
C LEU A 214 -15.31 1.32 -9.92
N LEU A 215 -15.62 0.50 -10.93
CA LEU A 215 -16.61 0.78 -11.97
C LEU A 215 -18.02 0.34 -11.57
N ARG A 216 -18.13 -0.41 -10.47
CA ARG A 216 -19.39 -0.90 -9.92
C ARG A 216 -19.30 -1.10 -8.41
N SER A 217 -20.43 -1.02 -7.73
CA SER A 217 -20.56 -1.33 -6.31
C SER A 217 -21.58 -2.44 -6.09
N THR A 218 -21.36 -3.27 -5.09
CA THR A 218 -22.36 -4.24 -4.62
C THR A 218 -23.51 -3.55 -3.87
N ASP A 219 -23.30 -2.32 -3.39
CA ASP A 219 -24.32 -1.49 -2.75
C ASP A 219 -24.97 -0.57 -3.81
N PRO A 220 -26.26 -0.77 -4.15
CA PRO A 220 -26.95 0.05 -5.14
C PRO A 220 -26.97 1.55 -4.80
N LYS A 221 -26.85 1.92 -3.52
CA LYS A 221 -26.83 3.32 -3.09
C LYS A 221 -25.46 3.99 -3.26
N LYS A 222 -24.41 3.21 -3.53
CA LYS A 222 -23.02 3.66 -3.66
C LYS A 222 -22.46 3.37 -5.05
N GLN A 223 -23.29 3.41 -6.09
CA GLN A 223 -22.80 3.23 -7.45
C GLN A 223 -21.84 4.36 -7.84
N PRO A 224 -20.71 4.04 -8.48
CA PRO A 224 -19.71 5.02 -8.86
C PRO A 224 -20.20 5.91 -10.01
N ASN A 225 -19.76 7.16 -10.02
CA ASN A 225 -20.04 8.08 -11.12
C ASN A 225 -19.09 7.81 -12.30
N LEU A 226 -19.57 7.09 -13.30
CA LEU A 226 -18.78 6.71 -14.47
C LEU A 226 -18.26 7.92 -15.29
N ASN A 227 -18.95 9.07 -15.26
CA ASN A 227 -18.45 10.27 -15.93
C ASN A 227 -17.25 10.88 -15.20
N HIS A 228 -17.27 10.86 -13.87
CA HIS A 228 -16.13 11.27 -13.06
C HIS A 228 -14.93 10.34 -13.27
N ILE A 229 -15.17 9.02 -13.31
CA ILE A 229 -14.12 8.04 -13.61
C ILE A 229 -13.52 8.28 -14.99
N TRP A 230 -14.37 8.51 -16.01
CA TRP A 230 -13.92 8.85 -17.36
C TRP A 230 -12.99 10.08 -17.38
N ALA A 231 -13.40 11.17 -16.72
CA ALA A 231 -12.57 12.38 -16.62
C ALA A 231 -11.21 12.08 -15.97
N LYS A 232 -11.20 11.25 -14.93
CA LYS A 232 -9.99 10.86 -14.20
C LYS A 232 -9.02 10.01 -15.01
N ILE A 233 -9.52 9.08 -15.82
CA ILE A 233 -8.64 8.27 -16.70
C ILE A 233 -8.10 9.09 -17.87
N ILE A 234 -8.83 10.09 -18.37
CA ILE A 234 -8.33 11.07 -19.35
C ILE A 234 -7.22 11.92 -18.73
N GLU A 235 -7.42 12.44 -17.52
CA GLU A 235 -6.38 13.19 -16.79
C GLU A 235 -5.13 12.33 -16.56
N SER A 236 -5.32 11.08 -16.12
CA SER A 236 -4.23 10.13 -15.89
C SER A 236 -3.44 9.83 -17.15
N ARG A 237 -4.12 9.67 -18.29
CA ARG A 237 -3.50 9.54 -19.61
C ARG A 237 -2.68 10.78 -19.97
N MET A 238 -3.21 11.99 -19.75
CA MET A 238 -2.47 13.24 -20.01
C MET A 238 -1.21 13.38 -19.14
N LYS A 239 -1.25 12.85 -17.91
CA LYS A 239 -0.09 12.79 -17.00
C LYS A 239 0.89 11.65 -17.33
N GLY A 240 0.56 10.78 -18.29
CA GLY A 240 1.40 9.64 -18.67
C GLY A 240 1.40 8.50 -17.65
N TYR A 241 0.36 8.41 -16.81
CA TYR A 241 0.23 7.34 -15.82
C TYR A 241 -0.06 5.99 -16.47
N LEU A 242 0.44 4.93 -15.84
CA LEU A 242 0.14 3.56 -16.26
C LEU A 242 -1.25 3.18 -15.76
N MET A 243 -2.00 2.45 -16.57
CA MET A 243 -3.36 2.02 -16.22
C MET A 243 -3.58 0.55 -16.56
N ALA A 244 -4.27 -0.16 -15.69
CA ALA A 244 -4.71 -1.53 -15.87
C ALA A 244 -6.17 -1.70 -15.43
N CYS A 245 -6.82 -2.77 -15.82
CA CYS A 245 -8.21 -3.05 -15.46
C CYS A 245 -8.47 -4.56 -15.33
N LEU A 246 -9.53 -4.92 -14.61
CA LEU A 246 -9.94 -6.31 -14.39
C LEU A 246 -11.29 -6.59 -15.06
N SER A 247 -11.34 -7.53 -16.01
CA SER A 247 -12.57 -7.97 -16.71
C SER A 247 -13.40 -8.91 -15.84
N SER A 248 -13.93 -8.43 -14.72
CA SER A 248 -14.75 -9.23 -13.81
C SER A 248 -16.12 -8.62 -13.59
N ASN A 249 -17.19 -9.26 -14.07
CA ASN A 249 -18.57 -8.89 -13.76
C ASN A 249 -19.35 -10.14 -13.35
N LYS A 250 -19.61 -10.27 -12.05
CA LYS A 250 -20.34 -11.41 -11.47
C LYS A 250 -21.79 -11.55 -11.95
N GLN A 251 -22.33 -10.54 -12.63
CA GLN A 251 -23.66 -10.59 -13.24
C GLN A 251 -23.64 -11.19 -14.65
N LEU A 252 -22.47 -11.33 -15.26
CA LEU A 252 -22.30 -11.88 -16.60
C LEU A 252 -21.75 -13.29 -16.52
N HIS A 253 -22.18 -14.14 -17.46
CA HIS A 253 -21.62 -15.47 -17.63
C HIS A 253 -20.30 -15.40 -18.41
N GLU A 254 -19.39 -16.34 -18.20
CA GLU A 254 -18.09 -16.39 -18.88
C GLU A 254 -18.23 -16.39 -20.41
N GLN A 255 -19.24 -17.09 -20.94
CA GLN A 255 -19.56 -17.09 -22.38
C GLN A 255 -19.84 -15.68 -22.92
N THR A 256 -20.42 -14.78 -22.13
CA THR A 256 -20.68 -13.40 -22.55
C THR A 256 -19.38 -12.62 -22.76
N PHE A 257 -18.36 -12.86 -21.93
CA PHE A 257 -17.02 -12.29 -22.16
C PHE A 257 -16.43 -12.82 -23.46
N HIS A 258 -16.47 -14.14 -23.68
CA HIS A 258 -15.94 -14.76 -24.89
C HIS A 258 -16.60 -14.27 -26.18
N HIS A 259 -17.92 -14.06 -26.19
CA HIS A 259 -18.62 -13.48 -27.34
C HIS A 259 -18.12 -12.07 -27.69
N MET A 260 -17.70 -11.31 -26.67
CA MET A 260 -17.10 -9.99 -26.84
C MET A 260 -15.59 -10.02 -27.07
N GLY A 261 -14.99 -11.21 -27.16
CA GLY A 261 -13.55 -11.40 -27.32
C GLY A 261 -12.75 -11.36 -26.01
N LEU A 262 -13.39 -11.16 -24.86
CA LEU A 262 -12.72 -11.00 -23.57
C LEU A 262 -12.54 -12.33 -22.83
N GLU A 263 -11.53 -12.38 -21.97
CA GLU A 263 -11.36 -13.40 -20.93
C GLU A 263 -12.04 -12.90 -19.65
N SER A 264 -12.82 -13.74 -18.97
CA SER A 264 -13.41 -13.41 -17.66
C SER A 264 -12.34 -13.44 -16.57
N ASP A 265 -12.48 -12.58 -15.56
CA ASP A 265 -11.60 -12.48 -14.40
C ASP A 265 -10.12 -12.33 -14.78
N HIS A 266 -9.87 -11.53 -15.81
CA HIS A 266 -8.56 -11.34 -16.41
C HIS A 266 -8.09 -9.88 -16.36
N ALA A 267 -6.81 -9.66 -16.12
CA ALA A 267 -6.25 -8.32 -16.09
C ALA A 267 -5.86 -7.88 -17.50
N TYR A 268 -6.21 -6.65 -17.88
CA TYR A 268 -5.83 -6.01 -19.13
C TYR A 268 -5.02 -4.75 -18.86
N SER A 269 -4.15 -4.39 -19.80
CA SER A 269 -3.44 -3.11 -19.78
C SER A 269 -4.27 -2.06 -20.55
N ILE A 270 -4.43 -0.86 -20.00
CA ILE A 270 -5.03 0.27 -20.72
C ILE A 270 -3.90 1.06 -21.37
N LEU A 271 -3.81 0.98 -22.70
CA LEU A 271 -2.73 1.61 -23.47
C LEU A 271 -3.06 3.05 -23.88
N ASP A 272 -4.34 3.35 -24.11
CA ASP A 272 -4.78 4.67 -24.55
C ASP A 272 -6.26 4.89 -24.21
N VAL A 273 -6.65 6.16 -24.04
CA VAL A 273 -8.04 6.57 -23.81
C VAL A 273 -8.30 7.79 -24.67
N ARG A 274 -9.36 7.78 -25.48
CA ARG A 274 -9.66 8.89 -26.40
C ARG A 274 -11.12 9.29 -26.32
N GLN A 275 -11.34 10.59 -26.47
CA GLN A 275 -12.65 11.17 -26.62
C GLN A 275 -12.68 12.06 -27.86
N ASN A 276 -13.70 11.88 -28.71
CA ASN A 276 -14.01 12.80 -29.80
C ASN A 276 -15.52 13.10 -29.79
N GLY A 277 -15.89 14.33 -29.43
CA GLY A 277 -17.28 14.68 -29.16
C GLY A 277 -17.87 13.82 -28.05
N SER A 278 -18.96 13.10 -28.37
CA SER A 278 -19.61 12.14 -27.47
C SER A 278 -18.99 10.74 -27.49
N GLN A 279 -18.14 10.42 -28.47
CA GLN A 279 -17.55 9.08 -28.59
C GLN A 279 -16.38 8.92 -27.62
N LYS A 280 -16.46 7.91 -26.77
CA LYS A 280 -15.48 7.57 -25.74
C LYS A 280 -14.96 6.15 -26.00
N VAL A 281 -13.65 6.01 -26.18
CA VAL A 281 -13.02 4.71 -26.49
C VAL A 281 -11.77 4.47 -25.65
N VAL A 282 -11.55 3.21 -25.29
CA VAL A 282 -10.40 2.73 -24.52
C VAL A 282 -9.64 1.71 -25.36
N ARG A 283 -8.32 1.81 -25.42
CA ARG A 283 -7.45 0.83 -26.06
C ARG A 283 -6.89 -0.10 -25.00
N LEU A 284 -7.19 -1.38 -25.11
CA LEU A 284 -6.78 -2.42 -24.16
C LEU A 284 -5.75 -3.37 -24.78
N ARG A 285 -4.97 -4.05 -23.95
CA ARG A 285 -4.16 -5.21 -24.35
C ARG A 285 -4.35 -6.38 -23.39
N SER A 286 -4.57 -7.56 -23.96
CA SER A 286 -4.55 -8.83 -23.22
C SER A 286 -3.11 -9.32 -23.00
N PRO A 287 -2.71 -9.69 -21.77
CA PRO A 287 -1.45 -10.37 -21.47
C PRO A 287 -1.26 -11.71 -22.20
N SER A 288 -2.35 -12.42 -22.55
CA SER A 288 -2.27 -13.74 -23.17
C SER A 288 -1.85 -13.69 -24.65
N GLY A 289 -1.93 -12.51 -25.27
CA GLY A 289 -1.56 -12.28 -26.68
C GLY A 289 -2.37 -13.09 -27.70
N LYS A 290 -3.40 -13.82 -27.27
CA LYS A 290 -4.27 -14.60 -28.14
C LYS A 290 -5.15 -13.67 -28.97
N LYS A 291 -5.31 -13.99 -30.25
CA LYS A 291 -6.26 -13.29 -31.11
C LYS A 291 -7.68 -13.54 -30.58
N GLU A 292 -8.35 -12.46 -30.21
CA GLU A 292 -9.75 -12.50 -29.82
C GLU A 292 -10.62 -12.92 -31.03
N ALA A 293 -11.63 -13.75 -30.79
CA ALA A 293 -12.31 -14.51 -31.84
C ALA A 293 -13.17 -13.67 -32.81
N ASN A 294 -13.41 -12.38 -32.53
CA ASN A 294 -14.32 -11.53 -33.31
C ASN A 294 -13.64 -10.28 -33.90
N GLY A 295 -12.72 -10.51 -34.85
CA GLY A 295 -12.63 -9.89 -36.19
C GLY A 295 -12.75 -8.39 -36.49
N SER A 296 -13.29 -7.49 -35.65
CA SER A 296 -13.50 -6.07 -36.03
C SER A 296 -12.82 -5.04 -35.14
N LEU A 297 -12.46 -5.38 -33.90
CA LEU A 297 -11.82 -4.46 -32.95
C LEU A 297 -10.40 -4.87 -32.54
N SER A 298 -9.95 -6.07 -32.93
CA SER A 298 -8.63 -6.60 -32.58
C SER A 298 -7.54 -6.13 -33.56
N GLU A 299 -6.56 -5.40 -33.06
CA GLU A 299 -5.30 -5.12 -33.73
C GLU A 299 -4.33 -6.33 -33.60
N LYS A 300 -3.10 -6.20 -34.14
CA LYS A 300 -2.03 -7.16 -33.84
C LYS A 300 -1.71 -7.13 -32.34
N ASP A 301 -1.10 -8.21 -31.84
CA ASP A 301 -0.52 -8.27 -30.49
C ASP A 301 -1.53 -8.17 -29.33
N GLY A 302 -2.74 -8.73 -29.52
CA GLY A 302 -3.75 -8.81 -28.46
C GLY A 302 -4.31 -7.45 -28.02
N VAL A 303 -4.15 -6.43 -28.87
CA VAL A 303 -4.64 -5.07 -28.64
C VAL A 303 -6.04 -4.91 -29.22
N LEU A 304 -6.93 -4.21 -28.52
CA LEU A 304 -8.27 -3.92 -29.01
C LEU A 304 -8.75 -2.52 -28.63
N TRP A 305 -9.64 -1.93 -29.43
CA TRP A 305 -10.38 -0.71 -29.04
C TRP A 305 -11.79 -1.06 -28.59
N MET A 306 -12.25 -0.46 -27.49
CA MET A 306 -13.56 -0.72 -26.91
C MET A 306 -14.28 0.59 -26.56
N PRO A 307 -15.58 0.73 -26.88
CA PRO A 307 -16.40 1.83 -26.36
C PRO A 307 -16.44 1.84 -24.83
N TRP A 308 -16.46 3.02 -24.22
CA TRP A 308 -16.50 3.18 -22.76
C TRP A 308 -17.71 2.51 -22.11
N GLU A 309 -18.86 2.56 -22.76
CA GLU A 309 -20.12 1.97 -22.29
C GLU A 309 -19.99 0.45 -22.18
N GLN A 310 -19.29 -0.16 -23.13
CA GLN A 310 -18.97 -1.59 -23.08
C GLN A 310 -17.92 -1.89 -22.01
N MET A 311 -16.81 -1.13 -21.97
CA MET A 311 -15.76 -1.27 -20.96
C MET A 311 -16.33 -1.25 -19.54
N SER A 312 -17.12 -0.22 -19.21
CA SER A 312 -17.74 -0.06 -17.89
C SER A 312 -18.75 -1.15 -17.54
N SER A 313 -19.31 -1.84 -18.53
CA SER A 313 -20.25 -2.96 -18.34
C SER A 313 -19.56 -4.31 -18.08
N PHE A 314 -18.33 -4.51 -18.59
CA PHE A 314 -17.60 -5.78 -18.44
C PHE A 314 -16.55 -5.75 -17.32
N PHE A 315 -15.94 -4.60 -17.03
CA PHE A 315 -14.78 -4.50 -16.13
C PHE A 315 -15.10 -3.99 -14.72
N ASN A 316 -14.53 -4.62 -13.69
CA ASN A 316 -14.82 -4.31 -12.29
C ASN A 316 -14.21 -2.99 -11.84
N ASP A 317 -12.98 -2.75 -12.27
CA ASP A 317 -12.16 -1.66 -11.77
C ASP A 317 -11.09 -1.23 -12.78
N ILE A 318 -10.52 -0.05 -12.54
CA ILE A 318 -9.34 0.49 -13.20
C ILE A 318 -8.31 0.85 -12.13
N THR A 319 -7.12 0.28 -12.23
CA THR A 319 -5.97 0.64 -11.41
C THR A 319 -5.12 1.68 -12.14
N ILE A 320 -4.90 2.84 -11.53
CA ILE A 320 -4.01 3.90 -12.01
C ILE A 320 -2.73 3.86 -11.19
N CYS A 321 -1.59 3.65 -11.84
CA CYS A 321 -0.27 3.76 -11.23
C CYS A 321 0.36 5.10 -11.62
N LYS A 322 0.49 5.99 -10.62
CA LYS A 322 0.93 7.38 -10.78
C LYS A 322 2.44 7.45 -10.99
N ILE A 323 2.93 6.86 -12.07
CA ILE A 323 4.35 6.92 -12.42
C ILE A 323 4.74 8.35 -12.80
N HIS A 324 5.89 8.79 -12.32
CA HIS A 324 6.43 10.10 -12.70
C HIS A 324 7.91 9.98 -13.02
N THR A 325 8.32 10.59 -14.13
CA THR A 325 9.68 10.55 -14.66
C THR A 325 10.69 11.35 -13.84
N HIS A 326 10.26 12.35 -13.04
CA HIS A 326 11.14 13.30 -12.33
C HIS A 326 10.90 13.40 -10.81
N GLN A 327 10.40 12.33 -10.20
CA GLN A 327 9.88 12.40 -8.83
C GLN A 327 10.94 12.44 -7.73
N TYR A 328 10.71 13.33 -6.78
CA TYR A 328 11.35 13.32 -5.48
C TYR A 328 10.60 12.35 -4.58
N LYS A 329 11.35 11.46 -3.91
CA LYS A 329 10.77 10.39 -3.12
C LYS A 329 11.51 10.27 -1.80
N ALA A 330 10.77 10.07 -0.73
CA ALA A 330 11.33 9.70 0.56
C ALA A 330 10.58 8.50 1.13
N ARG A 331 11.32 7.63 1.80
CA ARG A 331 10.80 6.42 2.43
C ARG A 331 11.36 6.31 3.83
N LYS A 332 10.50 6.06 4.82
CA LYS A 332 10.86 5.93 6.22
C LYS A 332 10.18 4.69 6.78
N SER A 333 10.88 3.95 7.62
CA SER A 333 10.32 2.81 8.34
C SER A 333 10.47 3.06 9.83
N GLY A 334 9.50 2.61 10.60
CA GLY A 334 9.52 2.78 12.04
C GLY A 334 8.55 1.87 12.75
N GLN A 335 8.37 2.14 14.03
CA GLN A 335 7.37 1.50 14.87
C GLN A 335 6.47 2.58 15.47
N PHE A 336 5.16 2.35 15.45
CA PHE A 336 4.25 3.33 16.04
C PHE A 336 4.50 3.45 17.53
N SER A 337 4.56 4.69 18.02
CA SER A 337 4.56 4.98 19.45
C SER A 337 3.11 5.06 19.94
N ASP A 338 2.85 4.73 21.20
CA ASP A 338 1.58 5.18 21.81
C ASP A 338 1.64 6.66 22.17
N PHE A 339 0.57 7.18 22.73
CA PHE A 339 0.41 8.59 23.03
C PHE A 339 0.86 8.94 24.46
N SER A 340 1.72 8.13 25.09
CA SER A 340 2.14 8.34 26.48
C SER A 340 3.28 9.35 26.65
N SER A 341 4.20 9.44 25.69
CA SER A 341 5.46 10.18 25.85
C SER A 341 5.97 10.80 24.54
N THR A 342 7.06 10.29 23.97
CA THR A 342 7.63 10.80 22.71
C THR A 342 7.04 10.05 21.53
N ILE A 343 6.52 10.79 20.55
CA ILE A 343 6.04 10.25 19.28
C ILE A 343 7.15 10.34 18.26
N ARG A 344 7.59 9.17 17.75
CA ARG A 344 8.70 9.09 16.79
C ARG A 344 8.25 9.15 15.33
N SER A 345 6.98 8.85 15.05
CA SER A 345 6.39 8.87 13.71
C SER A 345 5.97 10.29 13.28
N VAL A 346 6.85 11.26 13.52
CA VAL A 346 6.68 12.68 13.20
C VAL A 346 7.83 13.10 12.29
N TYR A 347 7.50 13.77 11.19
CA TYR A 347 8.48 14.14 10.18
C TYR A 347 8.34 15.61 9.78
N SER A 348 9.45 16.33 9.77
CA SER A 348 9.51 17.64 9.12
C SER A 348 9.60 17.45 7.61
N LEU A 349 8.75 18.15 6.89
CA LEU A 349 8.73 18.22 5.43
C LEU A 349 9.06 19.63 4.99
N ASP A 350 10.16 19.81 4.26
CA ASP A 350 10.54 21.09 3.65
C ASP A 350 10.29 21.04 2.14
N CYS A 351 9.38 21.88 1.65
CA CYS A 351 8.98 21.99 0.26
C CYS A 351 9.33 23.38 -0.28
N PRO A 352 10.57 23.63 -0.76
CA PRO A 352 11.03 24.97 -1.16
C PRO A 352 10.29 25.60 -2.35
N TYR A 353 9.59 24.79 -3.16
CA TYR A 353 8.88 25.26 -4.36
C TYR A 353 7.37 24.97 -4.33
N GLY A 354 6.87 24.45 -3.21
CA GLY A 354 5.57 23.77 -3.18
C GLY A 354 5.59 22.47 -3.98
N ALA A 355 4.61 21.60 -3.74
CA ALA A 355 4.53 20.31 -4.40
C ALA A 355 3.11 19.74 -4.34
N GLU A 356 2.74 18.97 -5.35
CA GLU A 356 1.69 17.95 -5.21
C GLU A 356 2.35 16.72 -4.59
N LEU A 357 1.77 16.23 -3.51
CA LEU A 357 2.28 15.14 -2.70
C LEU A 357 1.31 13.96 -2.72
N GLU A 358 1.87 12.77 -2.90
CA GLU A 358 1.20 11.50 -2.61
C GLU A 358 1.91 10.87 -1.40
N ILE A 359 1.16 10.65 -0.33
CA ILE A 359 1.67 10.13 0.94
C ILE A 359 0.96 8.81 1.24
N GLU A 360 1.74 7.76 1.40
CA GLU A 360 1.26 6.41 1.69
C GLU A 360 1.81 5.95 3.04
N LEU A 361 0.94 5.46 3.92
CA LEU A 361 1.31 4.87 5.20
C LEU A 361 0.86 3.40 5.20
N PHE A 362 1.83 2.50 5.30
CA PHE A 362 1.60 1.07 5.32
C PHE A 362 1.78 0.51 6.73
N ASN A 363 0.94 -0.43 7.11
CA ASN A 363 1.23 -1.38 8.17
C ASN A 363 2.35 -2.31 7.67
N ALA A 364 3.56 -2.17 8.21
CA ALA A 364 4.71 -2.94 7.75
C ALA A 364 4.69 -4.40 8.22
N GLY A 365 3.84 -4.75 9.19
CA GLY A 365 3.68 -6.13 9.68
C GLY A 365 4.99 -6.75 10.15
N ASP A 366 5.15 -8.06 9.91
CA ASP A 366 6.40 -8.81 10.09
C ASP A 366 7.41 -8.61 8.95
N GLY A 367 7.05 -7.83 7.93
CA GLY A 367 7.90 -7.48 6.79
C GLY A 367 7.84 -8.53 5.66
N LYS A 368 7.07 -9.59 5.84
CA LYS A 368 6.73 -10.58 4.82
C LYS A 368 5.43 -10.19 4.11
N TYR A 369 4.85 -11.14 3.39
CA TYR A 369 3.57 -11.01 2.70
C TYR A 369 2.44 -10.57 3.65
N HIS A 370 1.62 -9.61 3.20
CA HIS A 370 0.45 -9.18 3.97
C HIS A 370 -0.68 -10.19 3.82
N ASN A 371 -0.86 -10.98 4.87
CA ASN A 371 -1.95 -11.92 4.97
C ASN A 371 -3.03 -11.36 5.89
N ARG A 372 -4.17 -10.89 5.38
CA ARG A 372 -5.27 -10.39 6.23
C ARG A 372 -5.76 -11.40 7.27
N SER A 373 -5.55 -12.70 7.04
CA SER A 373 -5.88 -13.76 8.01
C SER A 373 -4.89 -13.86 9.18
N LYS A 374 -3.64 -13.39 9.02
CA LYS A 374 -2.58 -13.44 10.04
C LYS A 374 -2.17 -12.07 10.57
N GLU A 375 -2.29 -11.05 9.73
CA GLU A 375 -2.02 -9.64 10.00
C GLU A 375 -3.32 -8.87 9.75
N PRO A 376 -4.16 -8.63 10.77
CA PRO A 376 -5.38 -7.88 10.59
C PRO A 376 -5.09 -6.44 10.16
N ASP A 377 -6.03 -5.85 9.41
CA ASP A 377 -6.04 -4.42 9.12
C ASP A 377 -5.92 -3.63 10.42
N ILE A 378 -5.13 -2.56 10.42
CA ILE A 378 -4.95 -1.69 11.57
C ILE A 378 -5.50 -0.31 11.25
N ASP A 379 -5.88 0.40 12.30
CA ASP A 379 -6.49 1.71 12.14
C ASP A 379 -5.39 2.77 12.00
N LEU A 380 -5.16 3.24 10.78
CA LEU A 380 -4.07 4.13 10.38
C LEU A 380 -4.57 5.56 10.21
N PHE A 381 -3.73 6.54 10.51
CA PHE A 381 -3.99 7.94 10.18
C PHE A 381 -2.74 8.69 9.72
N LEU A 382 -2.96 9.69 8.87
CA LEU A 382 -1.98 10.66 8.37
C LEU A 382 -2.53 12.07 8.53
N ILE A 383 -1.72 12.98 9.08
CA ILE A 383 -2.03 14.40 9.17
C ILE A 383 -0.85 15.20 8.63
N VAL A 384 -1.12 16.15 7.73
CA VAL A 384 -0.15 17.17 7.31
C VAL A 384 -0.52 18.50 7.94
N LEU A 385 0.38 19.08 8.72
CA LEU A 385 0.23 20.36 9.39
C LEU A 385 1.19 21.37 8.76
N SER A 386 0.73 22.60 8.52
CA SER A 386 1.62 23.71 8.18
C SER A 386 2.38 24.20 9.42
N SER A 387 3.42 25.01 9.21
CA SER A 387 4.22 25.60 10.27
C SER A 387 3.44 26.44 11.30
N ASN A 388 2.33 27.06 10.90
CA ASN A 388 1.41 27.78 11.79
C ASN A 388 0.41 26.86 12.51
N GLY A 389 0.36 25.60 12.11
CA GLY A 389 -0.46 24.60 12.72
C GLY A 389 -1.79 24.23 12.10
N SER A 390 -2.11 24.82 10.95
CA SER A 390 -3.32 24.48 10.23
C SER A 390 -3.20 23.10 9.58
N CYS A 391 -4.26 22.31 9.66
CA CYS A 391 -4.33 21.04 8.96
C CYS A 391 -4.48 21.29 7.46
N GLN A 392 -3.54 20.77 6.68
CA GLN A 392 -3.51 20.84 5.22
C GLN A 392 -4.22 19.63 4.62
N ALA A 393 -3.99 18.45 5.21
CA ALA A 393 -4.63 17.21 4.79
C ALA A 393 -4.73 16.23 5.96
N TYR A 394 -5.78 15.44 5.92
CA TYR A 394 -6.07 14.39 6.89
C TYR A 394 -6.58 13.15 6.16
N LYS A 395 -6.08 11.98 6.57
CA LYS A 395 -6.58 10.69 6.13
C LYS A 395 -6.62 9.72 7.29
N HIS A 396 -7.69 8.95 7.39
CA HIS A 396 -7.88 7.87 8.36
C HIS A 396 -8.45 6.64 7.65
N GLY A 397 -8.08 5.44 8.07
CA GLY A 397 -8.74 4.22 7.61
C GLY A 397 -8.31 2.97 8.36
N LEU A 398 -9.24 2.01 8.46
CA LEU A 398 -8.97 0.65 8.91
C LEU A 398 -8.59 -0.19 7.68
N ASP A 399 -7.30 -0.31 7.42
CA ASP A 399 -6.76 -1.09 6.29
C ASP A 399 -5.29 -1.47 6.57
N TYR A 400 -4.66 -2.20 5.65
CA TYR A 400 -3.24 -2.49 5.70
C TYR A 400 -2.38 -1.31 5.20
N TYR A 401 -2.96 -0.37 4.46
CA TYR A 401 -2.34 0.91 4.10
C TYR A 401 -3.39 1.98 3.82
N ILE A 402 -2.98 3.25 3.93
CA ILE A 402 -3.79 4.40 3.51
C ILE A 402 -2.97 5.31 2.61
N THR A 403 -3.64 5.94 1.66
CA THR A 403 -3.05 6.91 0.72
C THR A 403 -3.76 8.25 0.83
N MET A 404 -2.98 9.34 0.79
CA MET A 404 -3.44 10.71 0.88
C MET A 404 -2.73 11.56 -0.18
N SER A 405 -3.52 12.24 -1.01
CA SER A 405 -3.03 13.23 -1.97
C SER A 405 -3.25 14.64 -1.40
N THR A 406 -2.26 15.52 -1.50
CA THR A 406 -2.40 16.92 -1.05
C THR A 406 -1.46 17.83 -1.84
N THR A 407 -1.85 19.09 -2.02
CA THR A 407 -1.00 20.11 -2.63
C THR A 407 -0.60 21.11 -1.57
N VAL A 408 0.72 21.34 -1.45
CA VAL A 408 1.28 22.29 -0.49
C VAL A 408 2.00 23.40 -1.23
N SER A 409 1.92 24.62 -0.69
CA SER A 409 2.71 25.76 -1.15
C SER A 409 4.16 25.65 -0.69
N SER A 410 5.00 26.61 -1.09
CA SER A 410 6.37 26.68 -0.60
C SER A 410 6.38 26.89 0.91
N GLY A 411 7.07 26.02 1.65
CA GLY A 411 7.20 26.15 3.10
C GLY A 411 7.56 24.87 3.83
N ARG A 412 7.43 24.94 5.16
CA ARG A 412 7.69 23.82 6.08
C ARG A 412 6.40 23.28 6.66
N TYR A 413 6.34 21.96 6.74
CA TYR A 413 5.19 21.19 7.19
C TYR A 413 5.64 20.09 8.16
N ILE A 414 4.68 19.54 8.90
CA ILE A 414 4.86 18.37 9.74
C ILE A 414 3.93 17.28 9.21
N ILE A 415 4.47 16.08 8.96
CA ILE A 415 3.70 14.88 8.74
C ILE A 415 3.66 14.09 10.04
N LEU A 416 2.46 13.86 10.57
CA LEU A 416 2.21 12.94 11.65
C LEU A 416 1.60 11.66 11.08
N ALA A 417 2.31 10.55 11.22
CA ALA A 417 1.83 9.21 10.86
C ALA A 417 1.53 8.45 12.15
N GLY A 418 0.39 7.78 12.22
CA GLY A 418 0.02 7.06 13.44
C GLY A 418 -0.97 5.93 13.21
N SER A 419 -1.26 5.22 14.30
CA SER A 419 -2.32 4.24 14.36
C SER A 419 -3.06 4.37 15.67
N MET A 420 -4.39 4.37 15.65
CA MET A 420 -5.17 4.37 16.90
C MET A 420 -5.17 3.01 17.59
N SER A 421 -4.88 1.94 16.85
CA SER A 421 -4.86 0.60 17.40
C SER A 421 -3.77 0.39 18.46
N VAL A 422 -2.76 1.27 18.52
CA VAL A 422 -1.71 1.24 19.57
C VAL A 422 -2.26 1.43 20.98
N VAL A 423 -3.45 2.04 21.14
CA VAL A 423 -4.08 2.18 22.47
C VAL A 423 -4.59 0.81 22.99
N ASN A 424 -4.78 -0.15 22.09
CA ASN A 424 -5.39 -1.45 22.36
C ASN A 424 -4.40 -2.63 22.28
N TYR A 425 -3.31 -2.52 21.53
CA TYR A 425 -2.34 -3.59 21.39
C TYR A 425 -1.20 -3.53 22.42
N SER A 426 -0.74 -4.70 22.87
CA SER A 426 0.48 -4.83 23.68
C SER A 426 1.76 -4.73 22.86
N ILE A 427 1.71 -5.18 21.59
CA ILE A 427 2.83 -5.10 20.64
C ILE A 427 2.54 -3.94 19.68
N ARG A 428 3.49 -3.02 19.55
CA ARG A 428 3.36 -1.85 18.69
C ARG A 428 3.60 -2.24 17.22
N PRO A 429 2.65 -1.99 16.30
CA PRO A 429 2.84 -2.32 14.89
C PRO A 429 3.98 -1.49 14.27
N ARG A 430 4.64 -2.09 13.28
CA ARG A 430 5.63 -1.39 12.44
C ARG A 430 4.93 -0.70 11.28
N PHE A 431 5.56 0.34 10.75
CA PHE A 431 5.04 1.07 9.61
C PHE A 431 6.12 1.41 8.60
N ASN A 432 5.67 1.63 7.36
CA ASN A 432 6.44 2.27 6.31
C ASN A 432 5.68 3.51 5.84
N LEU A 433 6.38 4.63 5.72
CA LEU A 433 5.88 5.88 5.15
C LEU A 433 6.59 6.11 3.82
N ALA A 434 5.83 6.26 2.74
CA ALA A 434 6.32 6.68 1.43
C ALA A 434 5.73 8.05 1.08
N VAL A 435 6.59 8.99 0.70
CA VAL A 435 6.20 10.32 0.22
C VAL A 435 6.74 10.49 -1.19
N HIS A 436 5.88 10.89 -2.11
CA HIS A 436 6.18 11.21 -3.50
C HIS A 436 5.78 12.65 -3.75
N GLY A 437 6.60 13.39 -4.50
CA GLY A 437 6.37 14.81 -4.78
C GLY A 437 6.68 15.17 -6.22
N THR A 438 5.86 16.02 -6.82
CA THR A 438 6.09 16.57 -8.16
C THR A 438 7.26 17.54 -8.22
N GLN A 439 7.71 18.04 -7.07
CA GLN A 439 8.85 18.94 -6.90
C GLN A 439 9.74 18.51 -5.73
N SER A 440 10.91 19.15 -5.61
CA SER A 440 11.89 18.79 -4.58
C SER A 440 11.35 19.03 -3.18
N PHE A 441 11.55 18.04 -2.31
CA PHE A 441 11.31 18.19 -0.87
C PHE A 441 12.37 17.42 -0.08
N THR A 442 12.50 17.78 1.20
CA THR A 442 13.29 17.02 2.18
C THR A 442 12.39 16.50 3.28
N LEU A 443 12.59 15.24 3.69
CA LEU A 443 11.83 14.59 4.76
C LEU A 443 12.78 14.08 5.86
N ASN A 444 12.70 14.69 7.03
CA ASN A 444 13.51 14.32 8.20
C ASN A 444 12.63 13.86 9.36
N GLU A 445 13.07 12.84 10.08
CA GLU A 445 12.42 12.42 11.31
C GLU A 445 12.65 13.48 12.38
N GLN A 446 11.58 13.88 13.05
CA GLN A 446 11.60 14.89 14.10
C GLN A 446 10.69 14.41 15.24
N PRO A 447 11.20 13.57 16.16
CA PRO A 447 10.41 13.12 17.31
C PRO A 447 9.84 14.30 18.08
N SER A 448 8.59 14.16 18.54
CA SER A 448 7.87 15.23 19.22
C SER A 448 7.18 14.74 20.49
N SER A 449 6.75 15.66 21.36
CA SER A 449 5.96 15.32 22.53
C SER A 449 4.59 14.77 22.12
N CYS A 450 3.99 13.94 22.98
CA CYS A 450 2.64 13.43 22.76
C CYS A 450 1.57 14.53 22.73
N GLU A 451 1.89 15.75 23.19
CA GLU A 451 0.99 16.89 23.13
C GLU A 451 0.64 17.30 21.69
N LEU A 452 1.58 17.11 20.75
CA LEU A 452 1.39 17.39 19.32
C LEU A 452 0.15 16.68 18.76
N VAL A 453 -0.11 15.44 19.19
CA VAL A 453 -1.15 14.59 18.59
C VAL A 453 -2.54 15.19 18.81
N GLY A 454 -2.88 15.58 20.03
CA GLY A 454 -4.19 16.22 20.26
C GLY A 454 -4.30 17.62 19.63
N ASN A 455 -3.19 18.37 19.47
CA ASN A 455 -3.22 19.63 18.70
C ASN A 455 -3.46 19.37 17.20
N ALA A 456 -2.84 18.32 16.66
CA ALA A 456 -3.05 17.89 15.28
C ALA A 456 -4.53 17.54 15.03
N PHE A 457 -5.15 16.74 15.90
CA PHE A 457 -6.58 16.41 15.77
C PHE A 457 -7.52 17.59 16.03
N HIS A 458 -7.12 18.57 16.85
CA HIS A 458 -7.85 19.84 16.93
C HIS A 458 -7.79 20.60 15.60
N ALA A 459 -6.62 20.66 14.95
CA ALA A 459 -6.48 21.27 13.63
C ALA A 459 -7.32 20.54 12.55
N VAL A 460 -7.39 19.21 12.61
CA VAL A 460 -8.31 18.40 11.77
C VAL A 460 -9.77 18.79 12.03
N ALA A 461 -10.17 18.91 13.29
CA ALA A 461 -11.54 19.30 13.67
C ALA A 461 -11.90 20.71 13.18
N LEU A 462 -10.95 21.65 13.22
CA LEU A 462 -11.11 22.99 12.66
C LEU A 462 -11.26 22.96 11.14
N GLN A 463 -10.46 22.15 10.44
CA GLN A 463 -10.54 22.00 8.97
C GLN A 463 -11.87 21.39 8.54
N ALA A 464 -12.41 20.42 9.29
CA ALA A 464 -13.70 19.80 9.01
C ALA A 464 -14.88 20.77 9.15
N ASN A 465 -14.70 21.86 9.91
CA ASN A 465 -15.66 22.95 10.08
C ASN A 465 -17.07 22.52 10.52
N ASN A 466 -17.19 21.40 11.24
CA ASN A 466 -18.46 20.95 11.83
C ASN A 466 -18.49 21.31 13.32
N ARG A 467 -19.02 22.49 13.62
CA ARG A 467 -19.03 23.12 14.95
C ARG A 467 -20.44 23.25 15.50
N LYS A 468 -20.61 22.90 16.77
CA LYS A 468 -21.80 23.19 17.56
C LYS A 468 -21.42 24.08 18.74
N ASP A 469 -21.92 25.30 18.75
CA ASP A 469 -21.73 26.25 19.86
C ASP A 469 -22.80 26.04 20.94
N PHE A 470 -22.40 26.14 22.20
CA PHE A 470 -23.25 25.88 23.36
C PHE A 470 -23.47 27.13 24.25
N GLY A 471 -22.87 28.27 23.89
CA GLY A 471 -22.85 29.51 24.69
C GLY A 471 -21.56 29.69 25.48
N ASP A 472 -21.33 30.90 26.01
CA ASP A 472 -20.19 31.25 26.90
C ASP A 472 -18.79 30.91 26.38
N GLY A 473 -18.61 30.84 25.06
CA GLY A 473 -17.33 30.48 24.43
C GLY A 473 -17.04 28.96 24.44
N ILE A 474 -18.04 28.13 24.70
CA ILE A 474 -17.93 26.67 24.65
C ILE A 474 -18.43 26.17 23.30
N SER A 475 -17.62 25.32 22.66
CA SER A 475 -18.02 24.68 21.40
C SER A 475 -17.49 23.27 21.24
N ILE A 476 -18.23 22.45 20.51
CA ILE A 476 -17.82 21.10 20.13
C ILE A 476 -17.58 21.07 18.63
N LEU A 477 -16.36 20.67 18.26
CA LEU A 477 -15.93 20.43 16.90
C LEU A 477 -15.93 18.92 16.66
N THR A 478 -16.41 18.50 15.50
CA THR A 478 -16.41 17.09 15.11
C THR A 478 -15.81 16.91 13.73
N PHE A 479 -15.23 15.74 13.49
CA PHE A 479 -14.71 15.36 12.18
C PHE A 479 -14.90 13.86 11.95
N ASN A 480 -14.96 13.47 10.69
CA ASN A 480 -15.06 12.08 10.27
C ASN A 480 -14.28 11.90 8.97
N ASP A 481 -13.46 10.85 8.90
CA ASP A 481 -12.93 10.33 7.64
C ASP A 481 -12.88 8.80 7.71
N ASN A 482 -13.48 8.12 6.73
CA ASN A 482 -13.31 6.69 6.47
C ASN A 482 -13.42 5.74 7.69
N GLY A 483 -14.23 6.09 8.69
CA GLY A 483 -14.47 5.27 9.89
C GLY A 483 -13.75 5.75 11.15
N GLY A 484 -12.97 6.82 11.06
CA GLY A 484 -12.44 7.57 12.19
C GLY A 484 -13.31 8.77 12.54
N PHE A 485 -13.74 8.89 13.79
CA PHE A 485 -14.62 9.98 14.25
C PHE A 485 -14.05 10.65 15.50
N GLY A 486 -13.79 11.94 15.44
CA GLY A 486 -13.23 12.69 16.56
C GLY A 486 -14.17 13.78 17.08
N PHE A 487 -14.07 14.03 18.38
CA PHE A 487 -14.85 15.03 19.10
C PHE A 487 -13.93 15.89 19.97
N VAL A 488 -13.86 17.19 19.64
CA VAL A 488 -13.02 18.16 20.35
C VAL A 488 -13.91 19.20 21.01
N CYS A 489 -13.72 19.44 22.30
CA CYS A 489 -14.32 20.57 22.98
C CYS A 489 -13.32 21.71 23.04
N GLU A 490 -13.75 22.92 22.65
CA GLU A 490 -13.05 24.17 22.95
C GLU A 490 -13.79 24.88 24.07
N ASN A 491 -13.12 25.11 25.20
CA ASN A 491 -13.58 25.96 26.29
C ASN A 491 -12.81 27.29 26.26
N LYS A 492 -13.37 28.29 25.58
CA LYS A 492 -12.81 29.66 25.52
C LYS A 492 -13.31 30.54 26.67
N SER A 493 -14.12 29.99 27.58
CA SER A 493 -14.62 30.71 28.76
C SER A 493 -13.53 30.89 29.82
N ASP A 494 -13.84 31.69 30.84
CA ASP A 494 -13.01 31.88 32.04
C ASP A 494 -13.33 30.86 33.15
N ARG A 495 -14.20 29.87 32.87
CA ARG A 495 -14.65 28.87 33.85
C ARG A 495 -14.23 27.47 33.42
N THR A 496 -13.89 26.63 34.39
CA THR A 496 -13.80 25.19 34.17
C THR A 496 -15.19 24.63 33.97
N ILE A 497 -15.34 23.71 33.02
CA ILE A 497 -16.61 23.05 32.73
C ILE A 497 -16.52 21.56 33.00
N ARG A 498 -17.66 20.97 33.39
CA ARG A 498 -17.89 19.53 33.35
C ARG A 498 -18.62 19.22 32.05
N LEU A 499 -18.06 18.31 31.25
CA LEU A 499 -18.66 17.81 30.02
C LEU A 499 -19.08 16.35 30.23
N THR A 500 -20.38 16.08 30.23
CA THR A 500 -20.93 14.72 30.29
C THR A 500 -21.31 14.29 28.88
N THR A 501 -20.82 13.13 28.46
CA THR A 501 -21.06 12.61 27.12
C THR A 501 -21.45 11.15 27.15
N ASP A 502 -22.45 10.79 26.35
CA ASP A 502 -22.95 9.44 26.20
C ASP A 502 -22.99 9.05 24.73
N PHE A 503 -22.40 7.90 24.42
CA PHE A 503 -22.27 7.31 23.10
C PHE A 503 -22.84 5.86 23.03
N GLN A 504 -23.59 5.40 24.03
CA GLN A 504 -24.03 3.99 24.14
C GLN A 504 -24.82 3.46 22.94
N GLY A 505 -25.49 4.34 22.17
CA GLY A 505 -26.21 3.96 20.94
C GLY A 505 -25.30 3.75 19.72
N SER A 506 -23.99 3.95 19.84
CA SER A 506 -23.03 3.81 18.74
C SER A 506 -22.72 2.34 18.46
N ILE A 507 -22.63 1.98 17.18
CA ILE A 507 -22.37 0.59 16.74
C ILE A 507 -21.13 0.48 15.86
N ASN A 508 -20.50 -0.70 15.91
CA ASN A 508 -19.35 -1.07 15.08
C ASN A 508 -18.11 -0.17 15.23
N VAL A 509 -17.87 0.36 16.43
CA VAL A 509 -16.72 1.22 16.72
C VAL A 509 -16.01 0.85 18.02
N PHE A 510 -14.72 1.18 18.09
CA PHE A 510 -13.93 1.21 19.31
C PHE A 510 -13.67 2.64 19.75
N SER A 511 -13.89 2.91 21.03
CA SER A 511 -13.53 4.17 21.67
C SER A 511 -12.08 4.14 22.15
N SER A 512 -11.30 5.15 21.79
CA SER A 512 -9.98 5.44 22.36
C SER A 512 -9.99 5.61 23.89
N ARG A 513 -11.15 5.95 24.47
CA ARG A 513 -11.37 6.05 25.93
C ARG A 513 -11.76 4.72 26.58
N LYS A 514 -11.94 3.65 25.80
CA LYS A 514 -12.39 2.30 26.23
C LYS A 514 -13.75 2.30 26.94
N THR A 515 -14.52 3.37 26.80
CA THR A 515 -15.88 3.54 27.32
C THR A 515 -16.71 4.34 26.31
N PHE A 516 -18.03 4.23 26.41
CA PHE A 516 -19.00 5.06 25.68
C PHE A 516 -19.65 6.14 26.55
N HIS A 517 -19.38 6.15 27.86
CA HIS A 517 -19.87 7.19 28.76
C HIS A 517 -18.67 7.86 29.44
N MET A 518 -18.56 9.18 29.32
CA MET A 518 -17.43 9.96 29.84
C MET A 518 -17.93 11.23 30.52
N VAL A 519 -17.29 11.55 31.64
CA VAL A 519 -17.41 12.85 32.32
C VAL A 519 -16.02 13.47 32.35
N ASP A 520 -15.80 14.48 31.52
CA ASP A 520 -14.51 15.17 31.41
C ASP A 520 -14.58 16.54 32.10
N ILE A 521 -13.48 16.92 32.78
CA ILE A 521 -13.32 18.25 33.35
C ILE A 521 -12.40 19.04 32.44
N ILE A 522 -12.94 20.09 31.81
CA ILE A 522 -12.24 20.87 30.79
C ILE A 522 -11.94 22.26 31.36
N PRO A 523 -10.68 22.56 31.71
CA PRO A 523 -10.29 23.85 32.29
C PRO A 523 -10.63 25.04 31.39
N ALA A 524 -10.76 26.21 32.01
CA ALA A 524 -10.88 27.49 31.31
C ALA A 524 -9.74 27.68 30.28
N LYS A 525 -10.05 28.29 29.14
CA LYS A 525 -9.10 28.55 28.04
C LYS A 525 -8.36 27.32 27.53
N THR A 526 -8.96 26.14 27.62
CA THR A 526 -8.40 24.90 27.07
C THR A 526 -9.27 24.25 26.00
N LYS A 527 -8.65 23.34 25.25
CA LYS A 527 -9.26 22.46 24.27
C LYS A 527 -8.91 21.02 24.61
N GLN A 528 -9.80 20.09 24.30
CA GLN A 528 -9.60 18.67 24.57
C GLN A 528 -10.28 17.82 23.51
N LEU A 529 -9.51 16.91 22.89
CA LEU A 529 -10.09 15.79 22.12
C LEU A 529 -10.62 14.78 23.15
N PHE A 530 -11.90 14.88 23.50
CA PHE A 530 -12.46 14.09 24.58
C PHE A 530 -12.85 12.67 24.13
N ALA A 531 -13.16 12.49 22.84
CA ALA A 531 -13.44 11.17 22.26
C ALA A 531 -12.88 11.03 20.84
N MET A 532 -12.37 9.84 20.53
CA MET A 532 -12.01 9.38 19.19
C MET A 532 -12.53 7.96 19.03
N PHE A 533 -13.27 7.71 17.96
CA PHE A 533 -13.83 6.40 17.61
C PHE A 533 -13.23 5.89 16.31
N THR A 534 -13.07 4.58 16.24
CA THR A 534 -12.41 3.88 15.15
C THR A 534 -13.26 2.71 14.71
N ARG A 535 -13.34 2.43 13.41
CA ARG A 535 -14.13 1.30 12.89
C ARG A 535 -13.65 -0.02 13.50
N ARG A 536 -14.59 -0.90 13.86
CA ARG A 536 -14.27 -2.26 14.34
C ARG A 536 -14.25 -3.29 13.20
N VAL A 537 -15.27 -3.30 12.35
CA VAL A 537 -15.39 -4.26 11.23
C VAL A 537 -15.60 -3.49 9.93
N LEU A 538 -14.70 -3.71 8.95
CA LEU A 538 -14.71 -2.99 7.68
C LEU A 538 -16.02 -3.18 6.89
N SER A 539 -16.56 -4.39 6.90
CA SER A 539 -17.74 -4.81 6.12
C SER A 539 -19.09 -4.43 6.72
N ARG A 540 -19.13 -3.81 7.91
CA ARG A 540 -20.37 -3.40 8.57
C ARG A 540 -20.47 -1.88 8.59
N ASP A 541 -21.69 -1.38 8.49
CA ASP A 541 -21.96 0.05 8.64
C ASP A 541 -21.57 0.55 10.03
N ILE A 542 -21.28 1.84 10.12
CA ILE A 542 -21.04 2.54 11.38
C ILE A 542 -22.18 3.52 11.62
N ASN A 543 -22.59 3.63 12.86
CA ASN A 543 -23.42 4.73 13.33
C ASN A 543 -22.86 5.25 14.66
N ILE A 544 -22.66 6.57 14.75
CA ILE A 544 -22.26 7.26 15.97
C ILE A 544 -23.47 8.02 16.51
N VAL A 545 -24.01 7.56 17.62
CA VAL A 545 -25.11 8.22 18.33
C VAL A 545 -24.54 8.82 19.60
N TYR A 546 -24.82 10.10 19.84
CA TYR A 546 -24.24 10.79 20.99
C TYR A 546 -25.16 11.85 21.60
N GLN A 547 -25.01 12.04 22.91
CA GLN A 547 -25.58 13.14 23.68
C GLN A 547 -24.45 13.86 24.42
N VAL A 548 -24.55 15.19 24.49
CA VAL A 548 -23.57 16.02 25.20
C VAL A 548 -24.27 17.03 26.07
N GLU A 549 -23.89 17.07 27.33
CA GLU A 549 -24.31 18.05 28.32
C GLU A 549 -23.07 18.75 28.87
N TYR A 550 -23.15 20.07 29.01
CA TYR A 550 -22.10 20.86 29.66
C TYR A 550 -22.66 21.56 30.88
N GLN A 551 -21.83 21.67 31.92
CA GLN A 551 -22.15 22.37 33.15
C GLN A 551 -20.95 23.23 33.57
N PRO A 552 -21.09 24.57 33.61
CA PRO A 552 -20.07 25.42 34.22
C PRO A 552 -19.90 25.07 35.70
N LEU A 553 -18.66 24.96 36.15
CA LEU A 553 -18.35 24.77 37.57
C LEU A 553 -18.12 26.15 38.20
N ASN A 554 -18.79 26.42 39.32
CA ASN A 554 -18.48 27.56 40.16
C ASN A 554 -17.07 27.38 40.75
N GLN A 555 -16.37 28.48 41.06
CA GLN A 555 -14.99 28.49 41.61
C GLN A 555 -14.75 27.26 42.50
N LEU A 556 -13.96 26.32 42.00
CA LEU A 556 -13.55 25.15 42.75
C LEU A 556 -12.61 25.67 43.85
N ASN A 557 -12.94 25.44 45.12
CA ASN A 557 -12.05 25.75 46.25
C ASN A 557 -11.47 24.44 46.77
N GLY A 558 -10.14 24.37 46.94
CA GLY A 558 -9.47 23.25 47.64
C GLY A 558 -9.56 21.88 46.93
N ILE A 559 -9.74 20.82 47.73
CA ILE A 559 -9.55 19.38 47.40
C ILE A 559 -10.36 18.89 46.18
N ASP A 560 -11.42 19.60 45.77
CA ASP A 560 -12.20 19.29 44.56
C ASP A 560 -11.42 19.54 43.25
N HIS A 561 -10.44 20.44 43.25
CA HIS A 561 -9.49 20.60 42.12
C HIS A 561 -8.58 19.38 41.93
N ILE A 562 -8.29 18.64 43.00
CA ILE A 562 -7.38 17.46 43.01
C ILE A 562 -8.15 16.18 42.63
N ARG A 563 -9.48 16.19 42.83
CA ARG A 563 -10.41 15.12 42.42
C ARG A 563 -11.05 15.34 41.05
N ALA A 564 -10.97 16.54 40.47
CA ALA A 564 -11.37 16.87 39.11
C ALA A 564 -10.53 16.07 38.09
N ARG A 565 -10.92 14.82 37.90
CA ARG A 565 -10.31 13.88 36.98
C ARG A 565 -11.37 13.50 35.96
N ASN A 566 -10.93 13.34 34.73
CA ASN A 566 -11.74 12.68 33.72
C ASN A 566 -12.20 11.33 34.26
N ASN A 567 -13.48 11.01 34.06
CA ASN A 567 -14.08 9.76 34.48
C ASN A 567 -14.62 9.02 33.25
N PRO A 568 -14.09 7.83 32.94
CA PRO A 568 -12.95 7.18 33.58
C PRO A 568 -11.64 7.95 33.36
N PRO A 569 -10.62 7.75 34.22
CA PRO A 569 -9.30 8.33 34.04
C PRO A 569 -8.74 8.03 32.66
N ILE A 570 -8.06 9.01 32.05
CA ILE A 570 -7.39 8.79 30.77
C ILE A 570 -6.26 7.78 30.98
N SER A 571 -6.25 6.71 30.19
CA SER A 571 -5.19 5.71 30.24
C SER A 571 -3.82 6.29 29.85
N PRO A 572 -2.70 5.83 30.42
CA PRO A 572 -1.37 6.31 30.06
C PRO A 572 -1.09 6.30 28.56
N GLN A 573 -1.54 5.26 27.85
CA GLN A 573 -1.32 5.08 26.41
C GLN A 573 -2.08 6.09 25.53
N ALA A 574 -3.11 6.74 26.07
CA ALA A 574 -3.95 7.71 25.37
C ALA A 574 -3.82 9.12 25.94
N LEU A 575 -2.85 9.36 26.84
CA LEU A 575 -2.74 10.60 27.59
C LEU A 575 -2.54 11.82 26.68
N GLY A 576 -1.54 11.80 25.79
CA GLY A 576 -1.27 12.92 24.87
C GLY A 576 -2.38 13.16 23.85
N LEU A 577 -3.22 12.16 23.60
CA LEU A 577 -4.40 12.28 22.74
C LEU A 577 -5.50 13.10 23.45
N HIS A 578 -5.79 12.77 24.72
CA HIS A 578 -6.98 13.28 25.43
C HIS A 578 -6.72 14.32 26.50
N ILE A 579 -5.46 14.66 26.81
CA ILE A 579 -5.16 15.71 27.78
C ILE A 579 -5.57 17.09 27.26
N SER A 580 -6.13 17.93 28.14
CA SER A 580 -6.53 19.30 27.81
C SER A 580 -5.30 20.17 27.51
N LYS A 581 -5.41 21.08 26.54
CA LYS A 581 -4.32 21.94 26.06
C LYS A 581 -4.79 23.38 25.95
N PRO A 582 -3.92 24.39 26.10
CA PRO A 582 -4.33 25.79 25.92
C PRO A 582 -4.91 26.03 24.52
N VAL A 583 -6.02 26.77 24.41
CA VAL A 583 -6.66 27.06 23.10
C VAL A 583 -5.71 27.82 22.18
N HIS A 584 -4.93 28.75 22.75
CA HIS A 584 -4.03 29.65 21.99
C HIS A 584 -2.66 29.05 21.63
N ARG A 585 -2.31 27.86 22.15
CA ARG A 585 -1.10 27.16 21.71
C ARG A 585 -1.46 26.24 20.55
N ASN A 586 -0.83 26.51 19.40
CA ASN A 586 -0.97 25.66 18.23
C ASN A 586 0.10 24.55 18.24
N PHE A 587 1.37 24.88 18.54
CA PHE A 587 2.53 23.97 18.45
C PHE A 587 3.49 24.18 19.61
#